data_AF-A0A4R9JLT1-F1
#
_entry.id   AF-A0A4R9JLT1-F1
#
_cell.length_a   1.000
_cell.length_b   1.000
_cell.length_c   1.000
_cell.angle_alpha   90.00
_cell.angle_beta   90.00
_cell.angle_gamma   90.00
#
_symmetry.space_group_name_H-M   'P 1'
#
loop_
_entity.id
_entity.type
_entity.pdbx_description
1 polymer ?
#
loop_
_entity_poly.entity_id
_entity_poly.type
_entity_poly.pdbx_seq_one_letter_code
_entity_poly.pdbx_strand_id
1 'polypeptide(L)'
;MTTKETKLKIQTTLLLVCSSFLMVWNCETKSSNVDSTLFLPLLQTDHTIPNTGSGNPEETTPGAPNSNPGVWLADTVKSAPGHTGSGIGNSNNAVNGVRGAGLTGGGTDVFSLAYTLANDHIILEWSGHKITNGPGIDFIVFENAFKVSNPSTYFMDIVIVEVSNDTTNWCGFNPNYSFSPETTYSKNPADWPRFAGRNSVLFHETTKNFGYDPSLVFDTANSGGDGFDLDELSEVSNSAGGTGCTSILRDELKSGFTYIRLSSASSVRWKNPDTNLAFVKEAISNGPDIDGVYARYRAIR
;
A
#
# COMPACT_ATOMS: atom_id res chain seq x y z
N MET A 1 59.56 49.88 -17.55
CA MET A 1 59.10 49.13 -16.37
C MET A 1 58.39 47.90 -16.87
N THR A 2 58.97 46.75 -16.60
CA THR A 2 58.69 45.46 -17.21
C THR A 2 57.49 44.77 -16.56
N THR A 3 56.53 44.40 -17.39
CA THR A 3 55.35 43.59 -17.06
C THR A 3 55.79 42.19 -16.63
N LYS A 4 55.35 41.73 -15.45
CA LYS A 4 55.46 40.31 -15.04
C LYS A 4 54.10 39.65 -15.15
N GLU A 5 53.92 38.91 -16.24
CA GLU A 5 52.89 37.88 -16.37
C GLU A 5 53.15 36.78 -15.31
N THR A 6 52.11 36.44 -14.55
CA THR A 6 52.15 35.27 -13.66
C THR A 6 51.28 34.19 -14.30
N LYS A 7 51.92 33.22 -14.96
CA LYS A 7 51.27 32.01 -15.48
C LYS A 7 50.88 31.10 -14.31
N LEU A 8 49.59 30.97 -14.06
CA LEU A 8 49.03 29.96 -13.17
C LEU A 8 49.05 28.61 -13.91
N LYS A 9 49.92 27.69 -13.47
CA LYS A 9 49.96 26.31 -13.96
C LYS A 9 48.82 25.51 -13.32
N ILE A 10 47.85 25.09 -14.13
CA ILE A 10 46.86 24.08 -13.79
C ILE A 10 47.58 22.73 -13.83
N GLN A 11 47.77 22.08 -12.68
CA GLN A 11 48.23 20.69 -12.59
C GLN A 11 47.01 19.78 -12.60
N THR A 12 46.80 19.12 -13.74
CA THR A 12 45.84 18.02 -13.92
C THR A 12 46.46 16.76 -13.35
N THR A 13 46.01 16.31 -12.18
CA THR A 13 46.40 14.99 -11.64
C THR A 13 45.33 13.98 -12.05
N LEU A 14 45.61 13.26 -13.14
CA LEU A 14 44.87 12.10 -13.59
C LEU A 14 45.26 10.91 -12.69
N LEU A 15 44.41 10.51 -11.74
CA LEU A 15 44.60 9.28 -10.98
C LEU A 15 43.80 8.16 -11.65
N LEU A 16 44.50 7.35 -12.45
CA LEU A 16 43.98 6.13 -13.05
C LEU A 16 44.27 4.98 -12.07
N VAL A 17 43.25 4.51 -11.34
CA VAL A 17 43.34 3.28 -10.55
C VAL A 17 42.54 2.21 -11.26
N CYS A 18 43.23 1.46 -12.12
CA CYS A 18 42.79 0.13 -12.55
C CYS A 18 43.20 -0.87 -11.48
N SER A 19 42.23 -1.51 -10.83
CA SER A 19 42.42 -2.83 -10.25
C SER A 19 41.13 -3.60 -10.33
N SER A 20 41.07 -4.39 -11.40
CA SER A 20 40.15 -5.49 -11.63
C SER A 20 40.37 -6.56 -10.56
N PHE A 21 39.35 -6.85 -9.77
CA PHE A 21 39.22 -8.11 -9.05
C PHE A 21 37.85 -8.69 -9.37
N LEU A 22 37.82 -9.52 -10.41
CA LEU A 22 36.73 -10.43 -10.73
C LEU A 22 36.81 -11.61 -9.75
N MET A 23 35.91 -11.66 -8.77
CA MET A 23 35.55 -12.90 -8.08
C MET A 23 34.15 -13.27 -8.55
N VAL A 24 34.11 -14.07 -9.61
CA VAL A 24 32.90 -14.74 -10.09
C VAL A 24 32.65 -15.91 -9.14
N TRP A 25 31.69 -15.76 -8.23
CA TRP A 25 31.19 -16.90 -7.49
C TRP A 25 30.14 -17.61 -8.36
N ASN A 26 30.59 -18.64 -9.08
CA ASN A 26 29.68 -19.61 -9.67
C ASN A 26 29.04 -20.41 -8.53
N CYS A 27 27.78 -20.12 -8.24
CA CYS A 27 26.89 -21.08 -7.59
C CYS A 27 25.94 -21.57 -8.68
N GLU A 28 26.28 -22.71 -9.31
CA GLU A 28 25.32 -23.50 -10.06
C GLU A 28 24.29 -24.06 -9.07
N THR A 29 23.16 -23.37 -8.93
CA THR A 29 21.97 -23.97 -8.33
C THR A 29 21.13 -24.58 -9.45
N LYS A 30 21.20 -25.92 -9.53
CA LYS A 30 20.28 -26.75 -10.31
C LYS A 30 18.84 -26.31 -10.06
N SER A 31 18.06 -26.24 -11.14
CA SER A 31 16.60 -26.09 -11.09
C SER A 31 16.01 -27.25 -10.29
N SER A 32 15.49 -26.96 -9.10
CA SER A 32 14.49 -27.82 -8.45
C SER A 32 13.13 -27.32 -8.89
N ASN A 33 12.52 -28.03 -9.83
CA ASN A 33 11.07 -27.99 -10.02
C ASN A 33 10.43 -28.37 -8.69
N VAL A 34 9.74 -27.42 -8.05
CA VAL A 34 8.82 -27.72 -6.96
C VAL A 34 7.44 -27.31 -7.46
N ASP A 35 6.60 -28.30 -7.67
CA ASP A 35 5.21 -28.17 -8.06
C ASP A 35 4.47 -27.23 -7.08
N SER A 36 4.02 -26.09 -7.58
CA SER A 36 3.13 -25.16 -6.85
C SER A 36 1.68 -25.66 -6.87
N THR A 37 1.46 -26.90 -6.41
CA THR A 37 0.11 -27.47 -6.22
C THR A 37 -0.06 -27.96 -4.78
N LEU A 38 -0.03 -27.02 -3.84
CA LEU A 38 -0.60 -27.22 -2.51
C LEU A 38 -1.84 -26.34 -2.36
N PHE A 39 -2.90 -26.73 -3.07
CA PHE A 39 -4.25 -26.40 -2.64
C PHE A 39 -4.52 -27.17 -1.35
N LEU A 40 -4.42 -26.51 -0.20
CA LEU A 40 -5.08 -27.00 1.01
C LEU A 40 -6.56 -26.60 0.93
N PRO A 41 -7.51 -27.55 0.85
CA PRO A 41 -8.90 -27.23 1.14
C PRO A 41 -8.98 -27.01 2.64
N LEU A 42 -9.20 -25.76 3.06
CA LEU A 42 -9.55 -25.46 4.43
C LEU A 42 -10.89 -26.14 4.71
N LEU A 43 -10.90 -27.10 5.63
CA LEU A 43 -12.09 -27.81 6.07
C LEU A 43 -13.03 -26.78 6.72
N GLN A 44 -14.08 -26.38 6.02
CA GLN A 44 -15.18 -25.61 6.60
C GLN A 44 -15.89 -26.52 7.60
N THR A 45 -15.70 -26.26 8.89
CA THR A 45 -16.57 -26.83 9.92
C THR A 45 -17.90 -26.10 9.87
N ASP A 46 -18.90 -26.71 9.25
CA ASP A 46 -20.30 -26.34 9.45
C ASP A 46 -20.64 -26.50 10.93
N HIS A 47 -20.69 -25.39 11.66
CA HIS A 47 -21.21 -25.37 13.01
C HIS A 47 -22.74 -25.24 12.92
N THR A 48 -23.41 -26.37 12.69
CA THR A 48 -24.84 -26.49 12.93
C THR A 48 -25.11 -26.47 14.44
N ILE A 49 -25.48 -25.30 14.97
CA ILE A 49 -26.00 -25.18 16.34
C ILE A 49 -27.40 -25.82 16.37
N PRO A 50 -27.69 -26.76 17.30
CA PRO A 50 -29.04 -27.28 17.46
C PRO A 50 -29.98 -26.20 18.01
N ASN A 51 -31.06 -25.96 17.28
CA ASN A 51 -32.13 -25.06 17.66
C ASN A 51 -32.97 -25.69 18.80
N THR A 52 -32.90 -25.11 20.00
CA THR A 52 -33.90 -25.34 21.06
C THR A 52 -34.25 -24.03 21.77
N GLY A 53 -35.42 -23.47 21.43
CA GLY A 53 -36.34 -22.87 22.41
C GLY A 53 -36.28 -21.36 22.67
N SER A 54 -37.27 -20.66 22.09
CA SER A 54 -38.10 -19.58 22.69
C SER A 54 -37.43 -18.33 23.27
N GLY A 55 -37.57 -17.20 22.55
CA GLY A 55 -37.45 -15.85 23.13
C GLY A 55 -37.43 -14.73 22.10
N ASN A 56 -38.58 -14.04 21.94
CA ASN A 56 -38.87 -12.72 21.33
C ASN A 56 -38.28 -12.32 19.96
N PRO A 57 -39.07 -11.67 19.06
CA PRO A 57 -38.55 -11.15 17.80
C PRO A 57 -37.72 -9.90 18.07
N GLU A 58 -36.41 -10.03 18.01
CA GLU A 58 -35.51 -8.91 17.82
C GLU A 58 -35.71 -8.38 16.40
N GLU A 59 -35.93 -7.07 16.32
CA GLU A 59 -36.23 -6.30 15.13
C GLU A 59 -35.07 -6.46 14.13
N THR A 60 -35.28 -7.27 13.10
CA THR A 60 -34.30 -7.47 12.02
C THR A 60 -34.17 -6.18 11.23
N THR A 61 -33.08 -5.44 11.47
CA THR A 61 -32.55 -4.46 10.54
C THR A 61 -32.43 -5.10 9.14
N PRO A 62 -32.86 -4.43 8.06
CA PRO A 62 -32.78 -4.98 6.71
C PRO A 62 -31.35 -5.35 6.33
N GLY A 63 -31.17 -6.65 6.06
CA GLY A 63 -30.01 -7.37 5.53
C GLY A 63 -28.77 -6.57 5.12
N ALA A 64 -27.72 -6.64 5.95
CA ALA A 64 -26.37 -6.59 5.42
C ALA A 64 -26.23 -7.72 4.37
N PRO A 65 -25.71 -7.44 3.17
CA PRO A 65 -25.42 -8.49 2.20
C PRO A 65 -24.50 -9.53 2.86
N ASN A 66 -24.64 -10.81 2.49
CA ASN A 66 -23.86 -11.94 3.00
C ASN A 66 -22.34 -11.68 2.92
N SER A 67 -21.80 -10.95 3.89
CA SER A 67 -20.39 -10.59 3.97
C SER A 67 -19.69 -11.71 4.73
N ASN A 68 -18.85 -12.47 4.02
CA ASN A 68 -18.08 -13.53 4.64
C ASN A 68 -16.78 -12.92 5.17
N PRO A 69 -16.58 -12.82 6.51
CA PRO A 69 -15.30 -12.40 7.05
C PRO A 69 -14.23 -13.41 6.66
N GLY A 70 -13.07 -12.91 6.26
CA GLY A 70 -11.91 -13.70 5.86
C GLY A 70 -10.68 -12.80 5.71
N VAL A 71 -9.66 -13.32 5.05
CA VAL A 71 -8.41 -12.62 4.79
C VAL A 71 -8.09 -12.82 3.31
N TRP A 72 -8.34 -11.79 2.52
CA TRP A 72 -8.31 -11.90 1.06
C TRP A 72 -7.27 -10.95 0.50
N LEU A 73 -6.22 -11.49 -0.10
CA LEU A 73 -5.25 -10.71 -0.87
C LEU A 73 -5.90 -10.23 -2.17
N ALA A 74 -5.65 -8.97 -2.56
CA ALA A 74 -5.98 -8.51 -3.90
C ALA A 74 -5.19 -9.33 -4.92
N ASP A 75 -5.88 -10.00 -5.84
CA ASP A 75 -5.31 -11.08 -6.67
C ASP A 75 -5.04 -10.65 -8.12
N THR A 76 -5.48 -9.45 -8.49
CA THR A 76 -5.45 -8.99 -9.88
C THR A 76 -5.01 -7.54 -9.98
N VAL A 77 -4.03 -7.28 -10.85
CA VAL A 77 -3.64 -5.92 -11.25
C VAL A 77 -4.47 -5.47 -12.45
N LYS A 78 -5.24 -4.39 -12.30
CA LYS A 78 -6.02 -3.79 -13.40
C LYS A 78 -5.25 -2.76 -14.20
N SER A 79 -4.42 -2.00 -13.52
CA SER A 79 -3.61 -0.96 -14.13
C SER A 79 -2.35 -0.78 -13.28
N ALA A 80 -1.20 -0.80 -13.94
CA ALA A 80 0.09 -0.49 -13.34
C ALA A 80 0.97 0.13 -14.44
N PRO A 81 0.85 1.44 -14.71
CA PRO A 81 1.50 2.07 -15.87
C PRO A 81 3.02 1.91 -15.91
N GLY A 82 3.69 1.81 -14.76
CA GLY A 82 5.13 1.53 -14.70
C GLY A 82 5.52 0.06 -14.67
N HIS A 83 4.62 -0.86 -14.99
CA HIS A 83 4.95 -2.29 -15.06
C HIS A 83 6.05 -2.56 -16.10
N THR A 84 7.15 -3.17 -15.66
CA THR A 84 8.27 -3.61 -16.51
C THR A 84 8.40 -5.14 -16.58
N GLY A 85 7.67 -5.87 -15.74
CA GLY A 85 7.71 -7.33 -15.65
C GLY A 85 8.90 -7.89 -14.87
N SER A 86 9.72 -7.06 -14.21
CA SER A 86 10.88 -7.54 -13.43
C SER A 86 11.27 -6.60 -12.28
N GLY A 87 11.94 -7.16 -11.27
CA GLY A 87 12.40 -6.42 -10.10
C GLY A 87 11.26 -5.68 -9.40
N ILE A 88 11.56 -4.50 -8.87
CA ILE A 88 10.56 -3.62 -8.24
C ILE A 88 9.58 -2.96 -9.23
N GLY A 89 9.81 -3.11 -10.54
CA GLY A 89 8.86 -2.71 -11.58
C GLY A 89 7.86 -3.82 -11.96
N ASN A 90 7.94 -4.99 -11.32
CA ASN A 90 7.00 -6.07 -11.56
C ASN A 90 5.73 -5.86 -10.72
N SER A 91 4.62 -5.47 -11.36
CA SER A 91 3.35 -5.27 -10.65
C SER A 91 2.79 -6.53 -10.00
N ASN A 92 3.24 -7.72 -10.40
CA ASN A 92 2.81 -8.95 -9.74
C ASN A 92 3.29 -9.04 -8.28
N ASN A 93 4.33 -8.27 -7.91
CA ASN A 93 4.80 -8.18 -6.53
C ASN A 93 3.76 -7.53 -5.59
N ALA A 94 2.76 -6.82 -6.12
CA ALA A 94 1.68 -6.24 -5.30
C ALA A 94 0.50 -7.22 -5.07
N VAL A 95 0.52 -8.40 -5.71
CA VAL A 95 -0.58 -9.39 -5.69
C VAL A 95 -0.10 -10.83 -5.49
N ASN A 96 1.21 -11.05 -5.29
CA ASN A 96 1.82 -12.34 -4.94
C ASN A 96 1.99 -12.52 -3.41
N GLY A 97 1.55 -11.52 -2.66
CA GLY A 97 1.36 -11.51 -1.22
C GLY A 97 2.53 -10.89 -0.46
N VAL A 98 2.23 -10.44 0.75
CA VAL A 98 3.06 -9.46 1.46
C VAL A 98 4.34 -10.08 2.03
N ARG A 99 5.47 -9.39 1.86
CA ARG A 99 6.83 -9.80 2.28
C ARG A 99 7.52 -8.73 3.13
N GLY A 100 6.81 -8.23 4.14
CA GLY A 100 7.35 -7.25 5.09
C GLY A 100 8.64 -7.71 5.76
N ALA A 101 9.59 -6.79 5.92
CA ALA A 101 10.87 -7.03 6.57
C ALA A 101 10.88 -6.67 8.07
N GLY A 102 9.72 -6.35 8.65
CA GLY A 102 9.57 -6.04 10.06
C GLY A 102 9.71 -4.56 10.39
N LEU A 103 10.04 -4.26 11.65
CA LEU A 103 9.95 -2.90 12.17
C LEU A 103 10.97 -1.93 11.54
N THR A 104 12.16 -2.39 11.19
CA THR A 104 13.31 -1.52 10.87
C THR A 104 13.88 -1.76 9.48
N GLY A 105 13.16 -2.44 8.60
CA GLY A 105 13.59 -2.70 7.23
C GLY A 105 12.43 -2.74 6.26
N GLY A 106 12.71 -2.39 5.02
CA GLY A 106 11.80 -2.60 3.90
C GLY A 106 12.08 -3.92 3.19
N GLY A 107 11.03 -4.62 2.76
CA GLY A 107 11.09 -5.75 1.84
C GLY A 107 11.50 -5.33 0.43
N THR A 108 11.79 -6.30 -0.43
CA THR A 108 12.17 -6.07 -1.84
C THR A 108 11.18 -6.64 -2.85
N ASP A 109 10.19 -7.40 -2.39
CA ASP A 109 9.10 -7.93 -3.20
C ASP A 109 7.97 -6.90 -3.22
N VAL A 110 8.20 -5.81 -3.96
CA VAL A 110 7.32 -4.64 -4.00
C VAL A 110 7.13 -4.18 -5.43
N PHE A 111 6.04 -3.45 -5.70
CA PHE A 111 5.86 -2.67 -6.92
C PHE A 111 6.04 -1.17 -6.64
N SER A 112 7.10 -0.59 -7.21
CA SER A 112 7.44 0.83 -7.02
C SER A 112 6.65 1.74 -7.94
N LEU A 113 5.97 2.70 -7.34
CA LEU A 113 5.38 3.85 -8.01
C LEU A 113 6.44 4.96 -8.17
N ALA A 114 6.09 5.99 -8.91
CA ALA A 114 6.88 7.21 -9.09
C ALA A 114 6.04 8.45 -8.76
N TYR A 115 6.68 9.61 -8.70
CA TYR A 115 5.98 10.90 -8.52
C TYR A 115 5.54 11.56 -9.83
N THR A 116 5.58 10.82 -10.94
CA THR A 116 5.17 11.32 -12.26
C THR A 116 3.92 10.59 -12.72
N LEU A 117 3.05 11.28 -13.47
CA LEU A 117 1.78 10.73 -13.97
C LEU A 117 1.94 9.44 -14.81
N ALA A 118 3.15 9.20 -15.34
CA ALA A 118 3.45 8.00 -16.12
C ALA A 118 3.53 6.72 -15.27
N ASN A 119 3.72 6.82 -13.95
CA ASN A 119 3.77 5.68 -13.03
C ASN A 119 3.34 6.09 -11.61
N ASP A 120 2.30 6.93 -11.46
CA ASP A 120 1.92 7.43 -10.14
C ASP A 120 0.92 6.54 -9.39
N HIS A 121 0.48 5.42 -9.96
CA HIS A 121 -0.55 4.61 -9.35
C HIS A 121 -0.51 3.13 -9.75
N ILE A 122 -1.18 2.32 -8.93
CA ILE A 122 -1.63 0.96 -9.25
C ILE A 122 -3.13 0.83 -8.94
N ILE A 123 -3.85 0.07 -9.75
CA ILE A 123 -5.24 -0.33 -9.50
C ILE A 123 -5.29 -1.84 -9.31
N LEU A 124 -5.83 -2.27 -8.18
CA LEU A 124 -5.96 -3.67 -7.80
C LEU A 124 -7.44 -4.06 -7.67
N GLU A 125 -7.72 -5.35 -7.81
CA GLU A 125 -9.03 -5.94 -7.50
C GLU A 125 -8.91 -7.32 -6.84
N TRP A 126 -10.03 -7.77 -6.28
CA TRP A 126 -10.29 -9.16 -5.92
C TRP A 126 -11.19 -9.74 -7.01
N SER A 127 -10.64 -10.57 -7.87
CA SER A 127 -11.30 -11.02 -9.10
C SER A 127 -12.67 -11.64 -8.79
N GLY A 128 -13.72 -11.11 -9.43
CA GLY A 128 -15.09 -11.58 -9.24
C GLY A 128 -15.75 -11.22 -7.90
N HIS A 129 -15.11 -10.39 -7.05
CA HIS A 129 -15.62 -10.05 -5.72
C HIS A 129 -15.65 -8.54 -5.45
N LYS A 130 -16.62 -8.09 -4.67
CA LYS A 130 -16.61 -6.77 -4.04
C LYS A 130 -16.12 -6.89 -2.61
N ILE A 131 -15.40 -5.87 -2.15
CA ILE A 131 -15.09 -5.69 -0.73
C ILE A 131 -16.23 -4.90 -0.12
N THR A 132 -16.82 -5.43 0.93
CA THR A 132 -18.00 -4.85 1.59
C THR A 132 -17.58 -4.22 2.91
N ASN A 133 -18.39 -3.28 3.40
CA ASN A 133 -18.20 -2.70 4.72
C ASN A 133 -18.62 -3.69 5.82
N GLY A 134 -17.89 -3.67 6.93
CA GLY A 134 -18.20 -4.39 8.14
C GLY A 134 -17.49 -3.75 9.34
N PRO A 135 -17.54 -4.38 10.52
CA PRO A 135 -16.93 -3.78 11.71
C PRO A 135 -15.41 -3.56 11.57
N GLY A 136 -14.97 -2.32 11.78
CA GLY A 136 -13.56 -1.92 11.86
C GLY A 136 -12.86 -1.91 10.50
N ILE A 137 -11.57 -2.24 10.48
CA ILE A 137 -10.79 -2.24 9.24
C ILE A 137 -11.39 -3.22 8.23
N ASP A 138 -11.79 -2.70 7.08
CA ASP A 138 -12.31 -3.45 5.93
C ASP A 138 -11.19 -3.92 5.00
N PHE A 139 -10.13 -3.11 4.88
CA PHE A 139 -8.93 -3.48 4.14
C PHE A 139 -7.69 -2.78 4.69
N ILE A 140 -6.53 -3.38 4.46
CA ILE A 140 -5.24 -2.88 4.89
C ILE A 140 -4.27 -2.80 3.72
N VAL A 141 -3.57 -1.67 3.62
CA VAL A 141 -2.53 -1.41 2.61
C VAL A 141 -1.17 -1.62 3.24
N PHE A 142 -0.34 -2.43 2.59
CA PHE A 142 1.05 -2.63 2.94
C PHE A 142 1.93 -1.93 1.91
N GLU A 143 2.46 -0.79 2.32
CA GLU A 143 3.51 -0.04 1.63
C GLU A 143 4.77 -0.14 2.50
N ASN A 144 5.93 -0.17 1.86
CA ASN A 144 7.21 -0.58 2.45
C ASN A 144 7.87 0.41 3.43
N ALA A 145 7.09 1.17 4.19
CA ALA A 145 7.60 2.03 5.25
C ALA A 145 8.33 1.23 6.33
N PHE A 146 9.28 1.86 7.04
CA PHE A 146 9.96 1.24 8.18
C PHE A 146 10.54 2.27 9.14
N LYS A 147 10.70 1.87 10.41
CA LYS A 147 11.26 2.72 11.45
C LYS A 147 12.77 2.88 11.27
N VAL A 148 13.25 4.13 11.21
CA VAL A 148 14.68 4.46 11.09
C VAL A 148 15.31 4.82 12.43
N SER A 149 14.56 5.45 13.35
CA SER A 149 15.05 5.78 14.68
C SER A 149 13.91 6.03 15.69
N ASN A 150 14.26 6.05 16.97
CA ASN A 150 13.35 6.37 18.06
C ASN A 150 13.19 7.90 18.23
N PRO A 151 12.05 8.37 18.80
CA PRO A 151 10.89 7.58 19.20
C PRO A 151 9.95 7.23 18.03
N SER A 152 9.79 8.11 17.04
CA SER A 152 8.81 8.00 15.95
C SER A 152 9.35 8.55 14.64
N THR A 153 10.50 8.06 14.19
CA THR A 153 11.10 8.47 12.91
C THR A 153 11.06 7.29 11.95
N TYR A 154 10.37 7.48 10.83
CA TYR A 154 10.15 6.46 9.82
C TYR A 154 10.69 6.95 8.47
N PHE A 155 11.12 6.00 7.65
CA PHE A 155 11.15 6.15 6.20
C PHE A 155 9.74 5.80 5.71
N MET A 156 9.10 6.72 5.02
CA MET A 156 7.71 6.61 4.60
C MET A 156 7.55 7.14 3.19
N ASP A 157 6.83 6.41 2.37
CA ASP A 157 6.35 6.90 1.09
C ASP A 157 4.84 6.91 1.06
N ILE A 158 4.32 8.14 1.09
CA ILE A 158 2.92 8.39 1.41
C ILE A 158 2.04 8.06 0.20
N VAL A 159 1.00 7.28 0.46
CA VAL A 159 0.04 6.79 -0.54
C VAL A 159 -1.34 7.36 -0.29
N ILE A 160 -1.94 7.91 -1.36
CA ILE A 160 -3.36 8.23 -1.42
C ILE A 160 -4.13 6.96 -1.78
N VAL A 161 -5.18 6.69 -1.01
CA VAL A 161 -6.06 5.54 -1.22
C VAL A 161 -7.42 6.01 -1.72
N GLU A 162 -7.87 5.41 -2.81
CA GLU A 162 -9.21 5.61 -3.37
C GLU A 162 -9.84 4.28 -3.75
N VAL A 163 -11.18 4.24 -3.76
CA VAL A 163 -11.96 3.07 -4.16
C VAL A 163 -13.01 3.42 -5.22
N SER A 164 -13.41 2.44 -6.02
CA SER A 164 -14.33 2.60 -7.15
C SER A 164 -15.08 1.30 -7.49
N ASN A 165 -16.20 1.43 -8.20
CA ASN A 165 -16.92 0.35 -8.87
C ASN A 165 -16.73 0.34 -10.40
N ASP A 166 -16.18 1.39 -11.00
CA ASP A 166 -16.18 1.60 -12.46
C ASP A 166 -14.83 2.07 -13.05
N THR A 167 -13.79 2.18 -12.22
CA THR A 167 -12.44 2.70 -12.54
C THR A 167 -12.39 4.14 -13.04
N THR A 168 -13.52 4.85 -13.07
CA THR A 168 -13.65 6.20 -13.62
C THR A 168 -13.95 7.21 -12.52
N ASN A 169 -14.88 6.88 -11.63
CA ASN A 169 -15.28 7.71 -10.50
C ASN A 169 -14.73 7.09 -9.21
N TRP A 170 -14.09 7.93 -8.39
CA TRP A 170 -13.30 7.49 -7.24
C TRP A 170 -13.68 8.28 -6.00
N CYS A 171 -13.77 7.60 -4.86
CA CYS A 171 -13.88 8.22 -3.54
C CYS A 171 -12.70 7.77 -2.67
N GLY A 172 -12.19 8.67 -1.83
CA GLY A 172 -11.07 8.40 -0.92
C GLY A 172 -11.40 8.70 0.53
N PHE A 173 -10.36 8.77 1.36
CA PHE A 173 -10.47 8.81 2.83
C PHE A 173 -10.10 10.17 3.43
N ASN A 174 -10.29 11.27 2.70
CA ASN A 174 -9.95 12.63 3.15
C ASN A 174 -8.56 12.73 3.83
N PRO A 175 -7.48 12.42 3.10
CA PRO A 175 -6.12 12.47 3.62
C PRO A 175 -5.76 13.90 4.04
N ASN A 176 -5.11 14.05 5.20
CA ASN A 176 -4.73 15.36 5.74
C ASN A 176 -3.29 15.34 6.26
N TYR A 177 -2.47 16.32 5.89
CA TYR A 177 -1.10 16.44 6.38
C TYR A 177 -1.00 17.59 7.37
N SER A 178 -0.73 17.29 8.65
CA SER A 178 -0.92 18.26 9.75
C SER A 178 0.36 18.84 10.36
N PHE A 179 1.54 18.56 9.77
CA PHE A 179 2.80 19.08 10.29
C PHE A 179 2.95 20.57 9.98
N SER A 180 3.53 21.37 10.88
CA SER A 180 3.77 22.80 10.63
C SER A 180 5.26 23.13 10.48
N PRO A 181 5.68 23.81 9.39
CA PRO A 181 4.86 24.16 8.23
C PRO A 181 4.61 22.95 7.31
N GLU A 182 3.44 22.88 6.68
CA GLU A 182 3.04 21.75 5.82
C GLU A 182 3.85 21.65 4.51
N THR A 183 4.73 22.63 4.26
CA THR A 183 5.72 22.61 3.18
C THR A 183 7.02 21.91 3.56
N THR A 184 7.14 21.42 4.80
CA THR A 184 8.29 20.64 5.29
C THR A 184 7.84 19.21 5.55
N TYR A 185 8.65 18.22 5.14
CA TYR A 185 8.35 16.80 5.34
C TYR A 185 8.59 16.36 6.79
N SER A 186 7.63 15.62 7.35
CA SER A 186 7.71 15.00 8.66
C SER A 186 7.91 13.49 8.53
N LYS A 187 8.84 12.98 9.35
CA LYS A 187 9.12 11.55 9.51
C LYS A 187 8.23 10.85 10.52
N ASN A 188 7.26 11.56 11.09
CA ASN A 188 6.35 11.03 12.09
C ASN A 188 5.04 10.58 11.42
N PRO A 189 4.69 9.28 11.47
CA PRO A 189 3.44 8.74 10.90
C PRO A 189 2.17 9.48 11.36
N ALA A 190 2.18 10.03 12.58
CA ALA A 190 1.03 10.72 13.16
C ALA A 190 0.67 12.02 12.43
N ASP A 191 1.61 12.63 11.70
CA ASP A 191 1.36 13.85 10.94
C ASP A 191 0.65 13.59 9.59
N TRP A 192 0.45 12.32 9.24
CA TRP A 192 -0.12 11.86 7.97
C TRP A 192 -1.42 11.07 8.19
N PRO A 193 -2.45 11.54 8.91
CA PRO A 193 -3.69 10.79 9.06
C PRO A 193 -4.36 10.47 7.73
N ARG A 194 -4.92 9.25 7.62
CA ARG A 194 -5.71 8.74 6.49
C ARG A 194 -4.95 8.63 5.16
N PHE A 195 -3.63 8.52 5.23
CA PHE A 195 -2.79 8.01 4.16
C PHE A 195 -2.35 6.57 4.45
N ALA A 196 -1.90 5.86 3.42
CA ALA A 196 -1.10 4.64 3.56
C ALA A 196 0.41 4.95 3.44
N GLY A 197 1.25 3.97 3.76
CA GLY A 197 2.72 4.09 3.69
C GLY A 197 3.34 4.83 4.87
N ARG A 198 2.71 4.71 6.04
CA ARG A 198 3.15 5.40 7.27
C ARG A 198 3.78 4.44 8.26
N ASN A 199 3.26 3.22 8.32
CA ASN A 199 3.61 2.24 9.34
C ASN A 199 4.41 1.09 8.75
N SER A 200 5.31 0.52 9.56
CA SER A 200 6.15 -0.60 9.13
C SER A 200 5.35 -1.82 8.70
N VAL A 201 5.85 -2.61 7.76
CA VAL A 201 5.22 -3.89 7.38
C VAL A 201 5.79 -5.03 8.23
N LEU A 202 5.03 -5.47 9.22
CA LEU A 202 5.42 -6.56 10.13
C LEU A 202 4.94 -7.93 9.64
N PHE A 203 3.82 -7.94 8.93
CA PHE A 203 3.23 -9.13 8.33
C PHE A 203 4.14 -9.67 7.22
N HIS A 204 4.26 -10.99 7.18
CA HIS A 204 4.97 -11.69 6.13
C HIS A 204 4.32 -13.06 5.91
N GLU A 205 3.82 -13.31 4.71
CA GLU A 205 2.91 -14.43 4.44
C GLU A 205 3.51 -15.84 4.62
N THR A 206 4.84 -15.96 4.64
CA THR A 206 5.51 -17.26 4.81
C THR A 206 6.18 -17.43 6.17
N THR A 207 6.53 -16.33 6.84
CA THR A 207 7.29 -16.38 8.11
C THR A 207 6.53 -15.82 9.31
N LYS A 208 5.51 -14.99 9.07
CA LYS A 208 4.67 -14.33 10.09
C LYS A 208 3.23 -14.18 9.57
N ASN A 209 2.61 -15.30 9.22
CA ASN A 209 1.32 -15.32 8.54
C ASN A 209 0.11 -15.50 9.47
N PHE A 210 0.36 -15.39 10.78
CA PHE A 210 -0.63 -15.57 11.83
C PHE A 210 -1.45 -16.85 11.70
N GLY A 211 -0.88 -17.98 11.22
CA GLY A 211 -1.64 -19.19 10.88
C GLY A 211 -2.63 -19.73 11.94
N TYR A 212 -2.51 -19.35 13.22
CA TYR A 212 -3.48 -19.66 14.28
C TYR A 212 -4.70 -18.73 14.31
N ASP A 213 -4.54 -17.49 13.87
CA ASP A 213 -5.59 -16.48 13.74
C ASP A 213 -5.26 -15.53 12.57
N PRO A 214 -5.69 -15.85 11.34
CA PRO A 214 -5.47 -15.00 10.18
C PRO A 214 -6.04 -13.58 10.34
N SER A 215 -7.03 -13.37 11.22
CA SER A 215 -7.66 -12.05 11.38
C SER A 215 -6.71 -10.98 11.95
N LEU A 216 -5.60 -11.41 12.56
CA LEU A 216 -4.53 -10.53 13.03
C LEU A 216 -3.84 -9.73 11.92
N VAL A 217 -4.06 -10.07 10.64
CA VAL A 217 -3.67 -9.20 9.51
C VAL A 217 -4.32 -7.81 9.63
N PHE A 218 -5.52 -7.71 10.19
CA PHE A 218 -6.24 -6.44 10.37
C PHE A 218 -6.00 -5.77 11.73
N ASP A 219 -5.13 -6.34 12.57
CA ASP A 219 -4.62 -5.68 13.77
C ASP A 219 -3.27 -5.03 13.44
N THR A 220 -3.28 -3.71 13.23
CA THR A 220 -2.09 -2.95 12.82
C THR A 220 -0.96 -2.99 13.84
N ALA A 221 -1.23 -3.34 15.11
CA ALA A 221 -0.17 -3.58 16.09
C ALA A 221 0.60 -4.88 15.81
N ASN A 222 -0.05 -5.87 15.20
CA ASN A 222 0.53 -7.15 14.82
C ASN A 222 1.09 -7.14 13.40
N SER A 223 0.29 -6.68 12.43
CA SER A 223 0.63 -6.72 11.00
C SER A 223 1.41 -5.51 10.51
N GLY A 224 1.33 -4.40 11.25
CA GLY A 224 1.80 -3.11 10.74
C GLY A 224 0.88 -2.58 9.66
N GLY A 225 1.41 -1.91 8.62
CA GLY A 225 0.62 -1.37 7.51
C GLY A 225 -0.43 -0.34 7.93
N ASP A 226 -1.30 0.04 7.00
CA ASP A 226 -2.29 1.10 7.19
C ASP A 226 -3.70 0.59 6.87
N GLY A 227 -4.53 0.45 7.90
CA GLY A 227 -5.91 -0.02 7.80
C GLY A 227 -6.90 1.09 7.46
N PHE A 228 -7.94 0.73 6.71
CA PHE A 228 -9.01 1.61 6.26
C PHE A 228 -10.37 0.97 6.53
N ASP A 229 -11.31 1.78 7.01
CA ASP A 229 -12.70 1.45 7.27
C ASP A 229 -13.57 2.25 6.29
N LEU A 230 -14.48 1.59 5.57
CA LEU A 230 -15.30 2.21 4.55
C LEU A 230 -16.26 3.26 5.14
N ASP A 231 -16.60 3.19 6.42
CA ASP A 231 -17.36 4.25 7.09
C ASP A 231 -16.62 5.60 7.09
N GLU A 232 -15.29 5.60 6.89
CA GLU A 232 -14.47 6.80 6.78
C GLU A 232 -14.37 7.38 5.35
N LEU A 233 -15.02 6.75 4.36
CA LEU A 233 -15.06 7.30 3.00
C LEU A 233 -15.66 8.71 2.97
N SER A 234 -15.04 9.57 2.17
CA SER A 234 -15.36 10.99 2.12
C SER A 234 -15.23 11.58 0.71
N GLU A 235 -16.22 12.38 0.34
CA GLU A 235 -16.22 13.21 -0.86
C GLU A 235 -15.20 14.36 -0.81
N VAL A 236 -14.67 14.67 0.38
CA VAL A 236 -13.62 15.68 0.55
C VAL A 236 -12.32 15.23 -0.12
N SER A 237 -12.15 13.94 -0.44
CA SER A 237 -11.01 13.46 -1.23
C SER A 237 -10.83 14.18 -2.57
N ASN A 238 -11.90 14.74 -3.13
CA ASN A 238 -11.82 15.56 -4.34
C ASN A 238 -10.97 16.83 -4.15
N SER A 239 -10.92 17.39 -2.94
CA SER A 239 -10.12 18.59 -2.65
C SER A 239 -8.61 18.34 -2.76
N ALA A 240 -8.19 17.09 -2.57
CA ALA A 240 -6.79 16.69 -2.68
C ALA A 240 -6.36 16.32 -4.11
N GLY A 241 -7.26 16.38 -5.11
CA GLY A 241 -6.98 15.98 -6.49
C GLY A 241 -7.73 14.72 -6.96
N GLY A 242 -8.56 14.13 -6.09
CA GLY A 242 -9.50 13.07 -6.47
C GLY A 242 -10.57 13.60 -7.43
N THR A 243 -11.21 12.70 -8.18
CA THR A 243 -12.25 13.09 -9.14
C THR A 243 -13.42 12.10 -9.12
N GLY A 244 -14.64 12.64 -9.20
CA GLY A 244 -15.86 11.86 -9.40
C GLY A 244 -16.59 11.46 -8.12
N CYS A 245 -16.03 11.72 -6.92
CA CYS A 245 -16.76 11.43 -5.69
C CYS A 245 -17.94 12.39 -5.50
N THR A 246 -19.15 11.86 -5.41
CA THR A 246 -20.35 12.57 -4.96
C THR A 246 -20.83 11.95 -3.66
N SER A 247 -21.72 12.60 -2.90
CA SER A 247 -22.33 11.99 -1.72
C SER A 247 -23.05 10.68 -2.05
N ILE A 248 -23.74 10.62 -3.19
CA ILE A 248 -24.41 9.41 -3.69
C ILE A 248 -23.41 8.30 -3.96
N LEU A 249 -22.33 8.59 -4.70
CA LEU A 249 -21.31 7.58 -5.00
C LEU A 249 -20.57 7.11 -3.74
N ARG A 250 -20.26 8.03 -2.82
CA ARG A 250 -19.66 7.70 -1.53
C ARG A 250 -20.53 6.72 -0.77
N ASP A 251 -21.83 6.98 -0.65
CA ASP A 251 -22.76 6.13 0.09
C ASP A 251 -22.96 4.76 -0.60
N GLU A 252 -22.90 4.71 -1.94
CA GLU A 252 -22.83 3.45 -2.68
C GLU A 252 -21.55 2.67 -2.34
N LEU A 253 -20.38 3.31 -2.40
CA LEU A 253 -19.09 2.68 -2.15
C LEU A 253 -18.91 2.26 -0.68
N LYS A 254 -19.60 2.92 0.26
CA LYS A 254 -19.74 2.48 1.65
C LYS A 254 -20.47 1.14 1.81
N SER A 255 -21.26 0.73 0.82
CA SER A 255 -21.86 -0.62 0.80
C SER A 255 -20.91 -1.66 0.18
N GLY A 256 -19.92 -1.18 -0.59
CA GLY A 256 -18.82 -1.99 -1.09
C GLY A 256 -18.25 -1.49 -2.41
N PHE A 257 -16.99 -1.85 -2.66
CA PHE A 257 -16.21 -1.42 -3.82
C PHE A 257 -15.57 -2.61 -4.56
N THR A 258 -15.13 -2.34 -5.79
CA THR A 258 -14.62 -3.35 -6.73
C THR A 258 -13.12 -3.17 -6.96
N TYR A 259 -12.68 -1.92 -7.02
CA TYR A 259 -11.31 -1.52 -7.35
C TYR A 259 -10.76 -0.62 -6.25
N ILE A 260 -9.50 -0.85 -5.89
CA ILE A 260 -8.71 0.08 -5.08
C ILE A 260 -7.62 0.69 -5.96
N ARG A 261 -7.43 2.01 -5.87
CA ARG A 261 -6.34 2.74 -6.48
C ARG A 261 -5.42 3.26 -5.39
N LEU A 262 -4.15 2.90 -5.49
CA LEU A 262 -3.08 3.41 -4.64
C LEU A 262 -2.23 4.35 -5.48
N SER A 263 -2.09 5.59 -5.04
CA SER A 263 -1.33 6.62 -5.78
C SER A 263 -0.28 7.29 -4.93
N SER A 264 0.85 7.66 -5.54
CA SER A 264 1.89 8.46 -4.89
C SER A 264 1.35 9.83 -4.46
N ALA A 265 1.30 10.12 -3.16
CA ALA A 265 0.77 11.40 -2.68
C ALA A 265 1.57 12.62 -3.18
N SER A 266 2.85 12.44 -3.46
CA SER A 266 3.71 13.50 -3.99
C SER A 266 3.74 13.57 -5.53
N SER A 267 2.88 12.83 -6.22
CA SER A 267 2.62 13.06 -7.64
C SER A 267 1.97 14.42 -7.84
N VAL A 268 2.29 15.08 -8.95
CA VAL A 268 1.71 16.39 -9.33
C VAL A 268 0.18 16.38 -9.47
N ARG A 269 -0.43 15.19 -9.53
CA ARG A 269 -1.88 14.99 -9.48
C ARG A 269 -2.48 15.46 -8.16
N TRP A 270 -1.80 15.13 -7.06
CA TRP A 270 -2.31 15.31 -5.71
C TRP A 270 -1.83 16.63 -5.14
N LYS A 271 -2.72 17.31 -4.44
CA LYS A 271 -2.44 18.57 -3.79
C LYS A 271 -2.87 18.53 -2.35
N ASN A 272 -2.02 19.04 -1.47
CA ASN A 272 -2.42 19.37 -0.12
C ASN A 272 -3.50 20.48 -0.20
N PRO A 273 -4.72 20.25 0.33
CA PRO A 273 -5.80 21.24 0.29
C PRO A 273 -5.44 22.59 0.94
N ASP A 274 -4.59 22.59 1.96
CA ASP A 274 -4.26 23.78 2.75
C ASP A 274 -3.19 24.66 2.08
N THR A 275 -2.26 24.04 1.34
CA THR A 275 -1.17 24.76 0.65
C THR A 275 -1.37 24.87 -0.86
N ASN A 276 -2.26 24.05 -1.45
CA ASN A 276 -2.48 23.88 -2.89
C ASN A 276 -1.21 23.48 -3.68
N LEU A 277 -0.21 22.93 -2.98
CA LEU A 277 1.02 22.35 -3.53
C LEU A 277 0.94 20.81 -3.48
N ALA A 278 1.80 20.12 -4.23
CA ALA A 278 1.94 18.68 -4.08
C ALA A 278 2.37 18.32 -2.65
N PHE A 279 1.92 17.18 -2.13
CA PHE A 279 2.34 16.73 -0.81
C PHE A 279 3.87 16.54 -0.77
N VAL A 280 4.48 16.97 0.32
CA VAL A 280 5.92 16.83 0.55
C VAL A 280 6.33 15.36 0.60
N LYS A 281 7.61 15.08 0.33
CA LYS A 281 8.17 13.72 0.37
C LYS A 281 9.54 13.71 1.03
N GLU A 282 9.98 12.53 1.43
CA GLU A 282 11.36 12.32 1.85
C GLU A 282 12.32 12.57 0.68
N ALA A 283 13.39 13.33 0.93
CA ALA A 283 14.30 13.79 -0.12
C ALA A 283 14.99 12.65 -0.88
N ILE A 284 15.25 11.53 -0.21
CA ILE A 284 15.93 10.37 -0.79
C ILE A 284 14.98 9.38 -1.46
N SER A 285 13.66 9.56 -1.35
CA SER A 285 12.71 8.63 -1.94
C SER A 285 12.43 8.90 -3.42
N ASN A 286 12.17 7.82 -4.15
CA ASN A 286 11.76 7.72 -5.54
C ASN A 286 10.26 7.39 -5.73
N GLY A 287 9.54 6.97 -4.70
CA GLY A 287 8.11 6.71 -4.73
C GLY A 287 7.69 5.59 -3.77
N PRO A 288 6.38 5.41 -3.54
CA PRO A 288 5.85 4.30 -2.75
C PRO A 288 6.16 2.94 -3.33
N ASP A 289 6.42 1.99 -2.42
CA ASP A 289 6.74 0.61 -2.73
C ASP A 289 5.60 -0.29 -2.22
N ILE A 290 4.68 -0.67 -3.12
CA ILE A 290 3.47 -1.41 -2.77
C ILE A 290 3.78 -2.91 -2.63
N ASP A 291 3.60 -3.47 -1.44
CA ASP A 291 3.80 -4.89 -1.11
C ASP A 291 2.47 -5.67 -1.20
N GLY A 292 1.34 -5.04 -0.88
CA GLY A 292 0.03 -5.63 -1.17
C GLY A 292 -1.14 -5.02 -0.43
N VAL A 293 -2.34 -5.55 -0.70
CA VAL A 293 -3.59 -5.14 -0.03
C VAL A 293 -4.39 -6.37 0.37
N TYR A 294 -4.78 -6.43 1.64
CA TYR A 294 -5.69 -7.45 2.15
C TYR A 294 -7.04 -6.85 2.51
N ALA A 295 -8.13 -7.57 2.23
CA ALA A 295 -9.49 -7.19 2.59
C ALA A 295 -10.17 -8.24 3.46
N ARG A 296 -11.06 -7.78 4.34
CA ARG A 296 -11.68 -8.59 5.39
C ARG A 296 -13.01 -9.17 4.97
N TYR A 297 -13.89 -8.34 4.43
CA TYR A 297 -15.25 -8.74 4.08
C TYR A 297 -15.41 -8.71 2.56
N ARG A 298 -15.80 -9.85 1.97
CA ARG A 298 -16.06 -9.92 0.53
C ARG A 298 -17.41 -10.55 0.20
N ALA A 299 -17.96 -10.14 -0.93
CA ALA A 299 -19.15 -10.72 -1.56
C ALA A 299 -18.87 -10.99 -3.04
N ILE A 300 -19.57 -11.96 -3.62
CA ILE A 300 -19.51 -12.25 -5.06
C ILE A 300 -20.16 -11.08 -5.83
N ARG A 301 -19.56 -10.72 -6.98
CA ARG A 301 -20.10 -9.70 -7.90
C ARG A 301 -21.31 -10.18 -8.70
#